data_AF-A0A540VS54-F1
#
_entry.id   AF-A0A540VS54-F1
#
_cell.length_a   1.000
_cell.length_b   1.000
_cell.length_c   1.000
_cell.angle_alpha   90.00
_cell.angle_beta   90.00
_cell.angle_gamma   90.00
#
_symmetry.space_group_name_H-M   'P 1'
#
loop_
_entity.id
_entity.type
_entity.pdbx_description
1 polymer ?
#
loop_
_entity_poly.entity_id
_entity_poly.type
_entity_poly.pdbx_seq_one_letter_code
_entity_poly.pdbx_strand_id
1 'polypeptide(L)'
;MTQQDLTGMYCARPENFAWFIGAGASRTAGLPTAWDVLWDLKRRYYCQEENQEISRQDVQQQAVRARIQEFMDSRGFPPEHSENEYSLYFNKIFGADKERQRRYLHKLLSEENLSLSIGHRILGALLASGHCRAAFTTNFDSVIERAFAEVSGRSLSAYHLEGSQAAIQALNNEEYPIYCKLHGDFRYDSLKNLSEDLKNQNADLAKCLVNAGNRFGFVVAGYSGRDKSIMDLFYQVLDSPNPFPHGFYWTGLKGSSIPPAVDALLDHARERGVDARYIPIETFDTLLSRIWRNIDDKPSEFGAKVHRTHLSAVDIPMPSPGKKRPILRLNALPVVELPQQCLKLTFAQPKTWDDVKQAQDTAQGRVFIAKTDAVYCWGNQSRIQQVFADDPPASAPADLPANIGDSESLALRGFMERALCAALTRDKPLLTRHKQASFVVANAHASDLSQLEELKSVTQRLSGTVPGVTAPVTDMHPEPTRVTWAEATRVALDFKNGVAWLVIDPDIWIWPPRARSVAAAFMNDRRRDRLNQKYNELIDAWAHLLLGTTSRDTEVTVSAFEGPGGPANPSFRLRTRTAYSGMRDS
;
A
#
# COMPACT_ATOMS: atom_id res chain seq x y z
N MET A 1 2.70 17.45 -17.44
CA MET A 1 1.60 16.95 -16.59
C MET A 1 2.08 15.72 -15.84
N THR A 2 1.77 15.64 -14.55
CA THR A 2 2.16 14.52 -13.70
C THR A 2 1.04 13.48 -13.60
N GLN A 3 1.38 12.27 -13.15
CA GLN A 3 0.40 11.23 -12.82
C GLN A 3 -0.65 11.71 -11.79
N GLN A 4 -0.28 12.64 -10.91
CA GLN A 4 -1.18 13.20 -9.89
C GLN A 4 -2.25 14.09 -10.53
N ASP A 5 -1.88 14.90 -11.53
CA ASP A 5 -2.81 15.78 -12.22
C ASP A 5 -3.88 14.97 -12.99
N LEU A 6 -3.47 13.89 -13.67
CA LEU A 6 -4.41 12.95 -14.31
C LEU A 6 -5.38 12.35 -13.31
N THR A 7 -4.87 11.94 -12.15
CA THR A 7 -5.70 11.34 -11.09
C THR A 7 -6.74 12.35 -10.62
N GLY A 8 -6.36 13.61 -10.37
CA GLY A 8 -7.29 14.66 -9.96
C GLY A 8 -8.37 14.95 -10.99
N MET A 9 -8.00 15.06 -12.28
CA MET A 9 -8.99 15.28 -13.35
C MET A 9 -9.94 14.10 -13.53
N TYR A 10 -9.41 12.87 -13.53
CA TYR A 10 -10.24 11.67 -13.64
C TYR A 10 -11.23 11.58 -12.47
N CYS A 11 -10.76 11.78 -11.24
CA CYS A 11 -11.62 11.66 -10.06
C CYS A 11 -12.68 12.77 -9.98
N ALA A 12 -12.45 13.93 -10.60
CA ALA A 12 -13.42 15.02 -10.61
C ALA A 12 -14.66 14.71 -11.47
N ARG A 13 -14.49 13.98 -12.58
CA ARG A 13 -15.58 13.59 -13.50
C ARG A 13 -15.29 12.22 -14.14
N PRO A 14 -15.29 11.13 -13.36
CA PRO A 14 -14.85 9.81 -13.83
C PRO A 14 -15.72 9.25 -14.97
N GLU A 15 -17.01 9.59 -14.98
CA GLU A 15 -17.97 9.19 -16.01
C GLU A 15 -17.68 9.73 -17.42
N ASN A 16 -16.87 10.79 -17.51
CA ASN A 16 -16.52 11.44 -18.77
C ASN A 16 -15.31 10.79 -19.46
N PHE A 17 -14.72 9.77 -18.85
CA PHE A 17 -13.54 9.08 -19.36
C PHE A 17 -13.86 7.63 -19.77
N ALA A 18 -13.29 7.24 -20.89
CA ALA A 18 -13.22 5.86 -21.36
C ALA A 18 -11.78 5.34 -21.25
N TRP A 19 -11.65 4.04 -21.02
CA TRP A 19 -10.34 3.38 -20.95
C TRP A 19 -10.04 2.61 -22.23
N PHE A 20 -8.81 2.71 -22.71
CA PHE A 20 -8.27 1.83 -23.73
C PHE A 20 -7.14 0.99 -23.15
N ILE A 21 -7.30 -0.33 -23.18
CA ILE A 21 -6.43 -1.26 -22.45
C ILE A 21 -5.70 -2.16 -23.44
N GLY A 22 -4.38 -2.10 -23.40
CA GLY A 22 -3.51 -2.97 -24.19
C GLY A 22 -2.91 -4.12 -23.38
N ALA A 23 -2.16 -4.99 -24.06
CA ALA A 23 -1.58 -6.20 -23.49
C ALA A 23 -0.59 -5.92 -22.34
N GLY A 24 0.01 -4.73 -22.29
CA GLY A 24 0.91 -4.30 -21.22
C GLY A 24 0.22 -4.13 -19.87
N ALA A 25 -1.09 -3.90 -19.84
CA ALA A 25 -1.86 -3.84 -18.58
C ALA A 25 -1.99 -5.22 -17.92
N SER A 26 -2.10 -6.29 -18.73
CA SER A 26 -2.21 -7.68 -18.26
C SER A 26 -0.88 -8.29 -17.81
N ARG A 27 0.26 -7.61 -17.99
CA ARG A 27 1.60 -8.14 -17.63
C ARG A 27 1.75 -8.42 -16.14
N THR A 28 1.20 -7.58 -15.27
CA THR A 28 1.22 -7.79 -13.82
C THR A 28 0.25 -8.89 -13.36
N ALA A 29 -0.69 -9.30 -14.22
CA ALA A 29 -1.60 -10.42 -13.99
C ALA A 29 -0.99 -11.80 -14.34
N GLY A 30 0.29 -11.84 -14.71
CA GLY A 30 1.00 -13.06 -15.07
C GLY A 30 0.85 -13.48 -16.53
N LEU A 31 0.10 -12.71 -17.35
CA LEU A 31 -0.06 -12.99 -18.77
C LEU A 31 1.14 -12.45 -19.58
N PRO A 32 1.69 -13.24 -20.52
CA PRO A 32 2.77 -12.79 -21.38
C PRO A 32 2.25 -11.76 -22.39
N THR A 33 3.01 -10.68 -22.57
CA THR A 33 2.73 -9.70 -23.62
C THR A 33 3.05 -10.27 -25.01
N ALA A 34 2.56 -9.65 -26.09
CA ALA A 34 2.91 -10.06 -27.46
C ALA A 34 4.43 -10.15 -27.70
N TRP A 35 5.21 -9.30 -27.02
CA TRP A 35 6.66 -9.35 -26.98
C TRP A 35 7.19 -10.61 -26.29
N ASP A 36 6.65 -10.94 -25.11
CA ASP A 36 7.06 -12.13 -24.35
C ASP A 36 6.73 -13.42 -25.11
N VAL A 37 5.58 -13.46 -25.80
CA VAL A 37 5.19 -14.58 -26.68
C VAL A 37 6.18 -14.72 -27.84
N LEU A 38 6.51 -13.61 -28.50
CA LEU A 38 7.45 -13.60 -29.62
C LEU A 38 8.84 -14.09 -29.19
N TRP A 39 9.33 -13.65 -28.03
CA TRP A 39 10.62 -14.10 -27.50
C TRP A 39 10.60 -15.55 -27.00
N ASP A 40 9.47 -16.05 -26.48
CA ASP A 40 9.31 -17.46 -26.16
C ASP A 40 9.33 -18.33 -27.43
N LEU A 41 8.77 -17.85 -28.55
CA LEU A 41 8.87 -18.50 -29.85
C LEU A 41 10.29 -18.50 -30.41
N LYS A 42 10.96 -17.34 -30.42
CA LYS A 42 12.37 -17.21 -30.83
C LYS A 42 13.26 -18.16 -30.03
N ARG A 43 13.11 -18.18 -28.70
CA ARG A 43 13.86 -19.08 -27.82
C ARG A 43 13.63 -20.54 -28.18
N ARG A 44 12.37 -20.98 -28.31
CA ARG A 44 12.06 -22.40 -28.61
C ARG A 44 12.61 -22.84 -29.95
N TYR A 45 12.49 -22.00 -30.98
CA TYR A 45 13.02 -22.31 -32.31
C TYR A 45 14.55 -22.38 -32.29
N TYR A 46 15.22 -21.43 -31.62
CA TYR A 46 16.67 -21.46 -31.42
C TYR A 46 17.15 -22.71 -30.67
N CYS A 47 16.52 -23.03 -29.53
CA CYS A 47 16.85 -24.20 -28.72
C CYS A 47 16.68 -25.52 -29.50
N GLN A 48 15.68 -25.57 -30.39
CA GLN A 48 15.40 -26.75 -31.21
C GLN A 48 16.46 -26.95 -32.31
N GLU A 49 16.89 -25.88 -32.97
CA GLU A 49 17.86 -25.96 -34.08
C GLU A 49 19.30 -26.10 -33.60
N GLU A 50 19.70 -25.37 -32.56
CA GLU A 50 21.07 -25.38 -32.03
C GLU A 50 21.28 -26.41 -30.92
N ASN A 51 20.23 -27.16 -30.54
CA ASN A 51 20.23 -28.17 -29.48
C ASN A 51 20.81 -27.66 -28.14
N GLN A 52 20.37 -26.47 -27.72
CA GLN A 52 20.81 -25.81 -26.48
C GLN A 52 19.63 -25.55 -25.55
N GLU A 53 19.87 -25.65 -24.25
CA GLU A 53 18.86 -25.34 -23.23
C GLU A 53 19.08 -23.91 -22.71
N ILE A 54 18.22 -22.98 -23.13
CA ILE A 54 18.21 -21.60 -22.66
C ILE A 54 16.96 -21.40 -21.80
N SER A 55 17.14 -20.90 -20.57
CA SER A 55 16.03 -20.65 -19.67
C SER A 55 15.28 -19.36 -20.04
N ARG A 56 14.07 -19.17 -19.50
CA ARG A 56 13.31 -17.92 -19.66
C ARG A 56 14.02 -16.70 -19.05
N GLN A 57 14.84 -16.91 -18.03
CA GLN A 57 15.56 -15.84 -17.33
C GLN A 57 16.75 -15.35 -18.16
N ASP A 58 17.40 -16.25 -18.91
CA ASP A 58 18.54 -15.92 -19.76
C ASP A 58 18.14 -15.01 -20.93
N VAL A 59 16.91 -15.12 -21.41
CA VAL A 59 16.33 -14.22 -22.44
C VAL A 59 16.19 -12.78 -21.93
N GLN A 60 16.41 -12.48 -20.64
CA GLN A 60 16.50 -11.10 -20.16
C GLN A 60 17.88 -10.47 -20.40
N GLN A 61 18.92 -11.26 -20.68
CA GLN A 61 20.27 -10.75 -20.94
C GLN A 61 20.40 -10.26 -22.39
N GLN A 62 20.93 -9.05 -22.57
CA GLN A 62 21.07 -8.43 -23.89
C GLN A 62 21.97 -9.25 -24.83
N ALA A 63 23.05 -9.85 -24.32
CA ALA A 63 23.95 -10.70 -25.10
C ALA A 63 23.26 -11.96 -25.65
N VAL A 64 22.39 -12.59 -24.83
CA VAL A 64 21.62 -13.77 -25.25
C VAL A 64 20.55 -13.38 -26.28
N ARG A 65 19.90 -12.23 -26.10
CA ARG A 65 18.94 -11.69 -27.08
C ARG A 65 19.60 -11.42 -28.43
N ALA A 66 20.74 -10.73 -28.43
CA ALA A 66 21.48 -10.42 -29.66
C ALA A 66 21.85 -11.71 -30.41
N ARG A 67 22.35 -12.73 -29.70
CA ARG A 67 22.72 -14.03 -30.30
C ARG A 67 21.53 -14.76 -30.91
N ILE A 68 20.39 -14.76 -30.22
CA ILE A 68 19.15 -15.37 -30.74
C ILE A 68 18.66 -14.58 -31.97
N GLN A 69 18.72 -13.25 -31.93
CA GLN A 69 18.27 -12.42 -33.05
C GLN A 69 19.15 -12.58 -34.29
N GLU A 70 20.48 -12.58 -34.15
CA GLU A 70 21.42 -12.84 -35.25
C GLU A 70 21.17 -14.19 -35.91
N PHE A 71 20.88 -15.23 -35.12
CA PHE A 71 20.50 -16.54 -35.66
C PHE A 71 19.19 -16.47 -36.45
N MET A 72 18.17 -15.79 -35.93
CA MET A 72 16.89 -15.62 -36.62
C MET A 72 17.06 -14.87 -37.95
N ASP A 73 17.84 -13.79 -37.94
CA ASP A 73 18.14 -12.99 -39.14
C ASP A 73 18.87 -13.84 -40.20
N SER A 74 19.81 -14.70 -39.79
CA SER A 74 20.53 -15.61 -40.69
C SER A 74 19.63 -16.66 -41.36
N ARG A 75 18.50 -17.01 -40.73
CA ARG A 75 17.47 -17.93 -41.26
C ARG A 75 16.36 -17.19 -42.03
N GLY A 76 16.54 -15.90 -42.27
CA GLY A 76 15.62 -15.05 -43.04
C GLY A 76 14.33 -14.71 -42.30
N PHE A 77 14.31 -14.79 -40.97
CA PHE A 77 13.21 -14.20 -40.19
C PHE A 77 13.29 -12.67 -40.25
N PRO A 78 12.16 -11.97 -40.08
CA PRO A 78 12.15 -10.52 -40.16
C PRO A 78 12.91 -9.90 -38.96
N PRO A 79 13.53 -8.72 -39.16
CA PRO A 79 14.34 -8.08 -38.12
C PRO A 79 13.50 -7.63 -36.93
N GLU A 80 14.17 -7.49 -35.78
CA GLU A 80 13.57 -7.04 -34.52
C GLU A 80 12.87 -5.68 -34.71
N HIS A 81 11.64 -5.55 -34.20
CA HIS A 81 10.77 -4.36 -34.32
C HIS A 81 10.15 -4.12 -35.71
N SER A 82 10.21 -5.08 -36.63
CA SER A 82 9.48 -4.96 -37.90
C SER A 82 7.96 -5.00 -37.69
N GLU A 83 7.21 -4.25 -38.52
CA GLU A 83 5.76 -4.10 -38.38
C GLU A 83 4.99 -5.44 -38.46
N ASN A 84 5.51 -6.40 -39.22
CA ASN A 84 4.90 -7.71 -39.42
C ASN A 84 5.61 -8.83 -38.65
N GLU A 85 6.49 -8.50 -37.70
CA GLU A 85 7.31 -9.45 -36.96
C GLU A 85 6.44 -10.57 -36.35
N TYR A 86 5.42 -10.19 -35.59
CA TYR A 86 4.55 -11.15 -34.91
C TYR A 86 3.87 -12.11 -35.90
N SER A 87 3.18 -11.60 -36.92
CA SER A 87 2.44 -12.45 -37.88
C SER A 87 3.35 -13.34 -38.72
N LEU A 88 4.52 -12.83 -39.15
CA LEU A 88 5.46 -13.57 -39.98
C LEU A 88 6.20 -14.66 -39.18
N TYR A 89 6.56 -14.40 -37.93
CA TYR A 89 7.15 -15.42 -37.05
C TYR A 89 6.18 -16.57 -36.79
N PHE A 90 4.91 -16.27 -36.49
CA PHE A 90 3.89 -17.30 -36.32
C PHE A 90 3.68 -18.12 -37.59
N ASN A 91 3.60 -17.47 -38.75
CA ASN A 91 3.43 -18.17 -40.03
C ASN A 91 4.66 -19.05 -40.36
N LYS A 92 5.88 -18.57 -40.15
CA LYS A 92 7.09 -19.36 -40.39
C LYS A 92 7.28 -20.53 -39.42
N ILE A 93 6.95 -20.36 -38.14
CA ILE A 93 7.18 -21.40 -37.11
C ILE A 93 6.08 -22.46 -37.13
N PHE A 94 4.82 -22.08 -37.35
CA PHE A 94 3.68 -23.01 -37.30
C PHE A 94 3.17 -23.42 -38.69
N GLY A 95 3.49 -22.67 -39.75
CA GLY A 95 3.06 -22.97 -41.11
C GLY A 95 1.53 -23.01 -41.22
N ALA A 96 1.01 -24.07 -41.85
CA ALA A 96 -0.43 -24.31 -41.99
C ALA A 96 -1.07 -25.04 -40.78
N ASP A 97 -0.28 -25.47 -39.80
CA ASP A 97 -0.77 -26.21 -38.62
C ASP A 97 -1.34 -25.26 -37.56
N LYS A 98 -2.54 -24.74 -37.86
CA LYS A 98 -3.31 -23.86 -36.97
C LYS A 98 -3.65 -24.53 -35.63
N GLU A 99 -3.70 -25.85 -35.57
CA GLU A 99 -4.06 -26.58 -34.35
C GLU A 99 -2.91 -26.66 -33.35
N ARG A 100 -1.66 -26.76 -33.83
CA ARG A 100 -0.45 -26.62 -32.99
C ARG A 100 -0.31 -25.20 -32.45
N GLN A 101 -0.56 -24.19 -33.28
CA GLN A 101 -0.62 -22.79 -32.84
C GLN A 101 -1.68 -22.59 -31.75
N ARG A 102 -2.86 -23.20 -31.94
CA ARG A 102 -3.97 -23.14 -30.97
C ARG A 102 -3.60 -23.72 -29.61
N ARG A 103 -3.02 -24.91 -29.59
CA ARG A 103 -2.60 -25.53 -28.32
C ARG A 103 -1.50 -24.73 -27.61
N TYR A 104 -0.60 -24.11 -28.37
CA TYR A 104 0.45 -23.25 -27.80
C TYR A 104 -0.14 -22.01 -27.11
N LEU A 105 -0.99 -21.25 -27.80
CA LEU A 105 -1.59 -20.05 -27.22
C LEU A 105 -2.58 -20.39 -26.09
N HIS A 106 -3.37 -21.45 -26.23
CA HIS A 106 -4.29 -21.88 -25.16
C HIS A 106 -3.55 -22.28 -23.88
N LYS A 107 -2.37 -22.91 -23.98
CA LYS A 107 -1.53 -23.22 -22.81
C LYS A 107 -0.91 -21.96 -22.20
N LEU A 108 -0.63 -20.95 -23.03
CA LEU A 108 0.03 -19.72 -22.60
C LEU A 108 -0.95 -18.71 -21.99
N LEU A 109 -2.19 -18.71 -22.47
CA LEU A 109 -3.30 -17.85 -22.04
C LEU A 109 -4.32 -18.61 -21.18
N SER A 110 -3.96 -19.79 -20.67
CA SER A 110 -4.89 -20.61 -19.87
C SER A 110 -5.28 -19.91 -18.58
N GLU A 111 -6.55 -20.04 -18.21
CA GLU A 111 -7.16 -19.39 -17.05
C GLU A 111 -6.55 -19.80 -15.71
N GLU A 112 -5.88 -20.96 -15.67
CA GLU A 112 -5.18 -21.52 -14.49
C GLU A 112 -3.94 -20.71 -14.09
N ASN A 113 -3.31 -20.00 -15.04
CA ASN A 113 -2.14 -19.16 -14.78
C ASN A 113 -2.51 -17.69 -14.50
N LEU A 114 -3.81 -17.37 -14.47
CA LEU A 114 -4.30 -16.02 -14.37
C LEU A 114 -4.46 -15.57 -12.90
N SER A 115 -3.56 -14.73 -12.40
CA SER A 115 -3.78 -14.02 -11.14
C SER A 115 -4.36 -12.64 -11.44
N LEU A 116 -5.59 -12.35 -11.02
CA LEU A 116 -6.17 -11.02 -11.17
C LEU A 116 -5.32 -9.99 -10.40
N SER A 117 -4.72 -9.05 -11.12
CA SER A 117 -3.97 -7.96 -10.47
C SER A 117 -4.94 -6.99 -9.77
N ILE A 118 -4.40 -6.20 -8.83
CA ILE A 118 -5.19 -5.18 -8.13
C ILE A 118 -5.77 -4.14 -9.11
N GLY A 119 -5.03 -3.77 -10.16
CA GLY A 119 -5.51 -2.87 -11.20
C GLY A 119 -6.75 -3.41 -11.93
N HIS A 120 -6.75 -4.69 -12.32
CA HIS A 120 -7.92 -5.28 -12.98
C HIS A 120 -9.15 -5.30 -12.08
N ARG A 121 -8.97 -5.62 -10.79
CA ARG A 121 -10.06 -5.56 -9.80
C ARG A 121 -10.60 -4.14 -9.61
N ILE A 122 -9.72 -3.15 -9.52
CA ILE A 122 -10.12 -1.74 -9.45
C ILE A 122 -10.92 -1.36 -10.68
N LEU A 123 -10.44 -1.69 -11.88
CA LEU A 123 -11.15 -1.38 -13.11
C LEU A 123 -12.53 -2.05 -13.17
N GLY A 124 -12.62 -3.32 -12.76
CA GLY A 124 -13.90 -4.02 -12.62
C GLY A 124 -14.84 -3.31 -11.64
N ALA A 125 -14.30 -2.80 -10.53
CA ALA A 125 -15.06 -1.99 -9.57
C ALA A 125 -15.53 -0.66 -10.15
N LEU A 126 -14.68 0.04 -10.92
CA LEU A 126 -15.03 1.31 -11.58
C LEU A 126 -16.15 1.11 -12.59
N LEU A 127 -16.08 0.04 -13.40
CA LEU A 127 -17.15 -0.33 -14.33
C LEU A 127 -18.45 -0.66 -13.59
N ALA A 128 -18.38 -1.43 -12.49
CA ALA A 128 -19.55 -1.84 -11.71
C ALA A 128 -20.21 -0.69 -10.95
N SER A 129 -19.44 0.32 -10.57
CA SER A 129 -19.92 1.50 -9.82
C SER A 129 -20.29 2.68 -10.72
N GLY A 130 -20.14 2.57 -12.04
CA GLY A 130 -20.47 3.63 -12.99
C GLY A 130 -19.41 4.74 -13.12
N HIS A 131 -18.30 4.64 -12.38
CA HIS A 131 -17.13 5.54 -12.48
C HIS A 131 -16.24 5.24 -13.70
N CYS A 132 -16.64 4.27 -14.53
CA CYS A 132 -16.11 4.05 -15.87
C CYS A 132 -17.28 3.57 -16.72
N ARG A 133 -17.68 4.38 -17.72
CA ARG A 133 -18.83 4.08 -18.57
C ARG A 133 -18.48 3.20 -19.76
N ALA A 134 -17.27 3.35 -20.30
CA ALA A 134 -16.82 2.61 -21.47
C ALA A 134 -15.35 2.16 -21.34
N ALA A 135 -15.08 0.91 -21.72
CA ALA A 135 -13.74 0.36 -21.83
C ALA A 135 -13.56 -0.41 -23.14
N PHE A 136 -12.43 -0.17 -23.79
CA PHE A 136 -12.03 -0.81 -25.04
C PHE A 136 -10.73 -1.60 -24.80
N THR A 137 -10.62 -2.76 -25.42
CA THR A 137 -9.40 -3.57 -25.33
C THR A 137 -9.03 -4.20 -26.67
N THR A 138 -7.73 -4.37 -26.88
CA THR A 138 -7.17 -5.21 -27.95
C THR A 138 -6.86 -6.63 -27.46
N ASN A 139 -6.99 -6.89 -26.16
CA ASN A 139 -6.64 -8.17 -25.57
C ASN A 139 -7.78 -9.17 -25.78
N PHE A 140 -7.41 -10.42 -26.04
CA PHE A 140 -8.34 -11.54 -26.15
C PHE A 140 -8.72 -12.15 -24.80
N ASP A 141 -8.01 -11.78 -23.73
CA ASP A 141 -8.19 -12.35 -22.41
C ASP A 141 -9.56 -11.96 -21.78
N SER A 142 -10.02 -12.79 -20.84
CA SER A 142 -11.25 -12.57 -20.04
C SER A 142 -10.94 -11.92 -18.69
N VAL A 143 -9.78 -11.27 -18.54
CA VAL A 143 -9.27 -10.77 -17.24
C VAL A 143 -10.23 -9.73 -16.66
N ILE A 144 -10.67 -8.78 -17.48
CA ILE A 144 -11.56 -7.69 -17.05
C ILE A 144 -12.96 -8.22 -16.73
N GLU A 145 -13.47 -9.17 -17.52
CA GLU A 145 -14.77 -9.82 -17.27
C GLU A 145 -14.76 -10.57 -15.93
N ARG A 146 -13.70 -11.36 -15.67
CA ARG A 146 -13.51 -12.06 -14.40
C ARG A 146 -13.37 -11.09 -13.23
N ALA A 147 -12.59 -10.02 -13.40
CA ALA A 147 -12.45 -8.99 -12.38
C ALA A 147 -13.78 -8.32 -12.04
N PHE A 148 -14.57 -7.99 -13.06
CA PHE A 148 -15.91 -7.43 -12.90
C PHE A 148 -16.84 -8.41 -12.18
N ALA A 149 -16.88 -9.67 -12.60
CA ALA A 149 -17.73 -10.70 -11.98
C ALA A 149 -17.34 -10.97 -10.52
N GLU A 150 -16.05 -10.99 -10.21
CA GLU A 150 -15.55 -11.19 -8.85
C GLU A 150 -15.91 -10.02 -7.91
N VAL A 151 -15.82 -8.79 -8.39
CA VAL A 151 -16.11 -7.59 -7.59
C VAL A 151 -17.61 -7.33 -7.48
N SER A 152 -18.34 -7.37 -8.59
CA SER A 152 -19.76 -6.99 -8.65
C SER A 152 -20.73 -8.15 -8.39
N GLY A 153 -20.29 -9.41 -8.58
CA GLY A 153 -21.18 -10.57 -8.58
C GLY A 153 -22.07 -10.67 -9.84
N ARG A 154 -21.88 -9.80 -10.83
CA ARG A 154 -22.65 -9.75 -12.09
C ARG A 154 -21.77 -10.14 -13.27
N SER A 155 -22.36 -10.66 -14.34
CA SER A 155 -21.60 -10.90 -15.59
C SER A 155 -21.41 -9.59 -16.37
N LEU A 156 -20.22 -9.38 -16.92
CA LEU A 156 -19.96 -8.32 -17.90
C LEU A 156 -20.07 -8.91 -19.30
N SER A 157 -21.06 -8.48 -20.07
CA SER A 157 -21.14 -8.84 -21.49
C SER A 157 -20.11 -8.05 -22.27
N ALA A 158 -19.12 -8.73 -22.83
CA ALA A 158 -18.20 -8.13 -23.78
C ALA A 158 -18.84 -8.09 -25.17
N TYR A 159 -18.86 -6.92 -25.81
CA TYR A 159 -19.23 -6.82 -27.21
C TYR A 159 -18.04 -7.23 -28.08
N HIS A 160 -18.29 -8.20 -28.97
CA HIS A 160 -17.35 -8.73 -29.96
C HIS A 160 -17.85 -8.45 -31.39
N LEU A 161 -17.09 -8.89 -32.41
CA LEU A 161 -17.46 -8.69 -33.83
C LEU A 161 -18.88 -9.19 -34.16
N GLU A 162 -19.28 -10.34 -33.60
CA GLU A 162 -20.62 -10.94 -33.81
C GLU A 162 -21.77 -10.12 -33.18
N GLY A 163 -21.48 -9.08 -32.38
CA GLY A 163 -22.44 -8.17 -31.76
C GLY A 163 -22.13 -6.68 -31.98
N SER A 164 -21.36 -6.35 -33.02
CA SER A 164 -20.87 -4.99 -33.31
C SER A 164 -21.98 -3.93 -33.43
N GLN A 165 -23.12 -4.26 -34.03
CA GLN A 165 -24.28 -3.36 -34.10
C GLN A 165 -24.92 -3.10 -32.73
N ALA A 166 -24.96 -4.12 -31.86
CA ALA A 166 -25.48 -3.99 -30.51
C ALA A 166 -24.58 -3.08 -29.65
N ALA A 167 -23.27 -3.06 -29.90
CA ALA A 167 -22.34 -2.16 -29.22
C ALA A 167 -22.62 -0.68 -29.54
N ILE A 168 -22.89 -0.36 -30.81
CA ILE A 168 -23.26 1.00 -31.23
C ILE A 168 -24.60 1.41 -30.63
N GLN A 169 -25.59 0.51 -30.63
CA GLN A 169 -26.90 0.76 -30.03
C GLN A 169 -26.82 0.97 -28.52
N ALA A 170 -26.10 0.11 -27.80
CA ALA A 170 -25.88 0.26 -26.36
C ALA A 170 -25.16 1.58 -26.04
N LEU A 171 -24.19 1.97 -26.85
CA LEU A 171 -23.54 3.28 -26.74
C LEU A 171 -24.54 4.42 -26.92
N ASN A 172 -25.34 4.40 -27.99
CA ASN A 172 -26.31 5.45 -28.27
C ASN A 172 -27.45 5.52 -27.23
N ASN A 173 -27.85 4.38 -26.67
CA ASN A 173 -28.90 4.26 -25.65
C ASN A 173 -28.39 4.50 -24.22
N GLU A 174 -27.09 4.71 -24.03
CA GLU A 174 -26.46 4.90 -22.72
C GLU A 174 -26.59 3.69 -21.77
N GLU A 175 -26.57 2.48 -22.34
CA GLU A 175 -26.63 1.21 -21.61
C GLU A 175 -25.25 0.84 -21.03
N TYR A 176 -24.87 1.48 -19.92
CA TYR A 176 -23.58 1.27 -19.26
C TYR A 176 -23.57 0.08 -18.26
N PRO A 177 -22.41 -0.58 -18.03
CA PRO A 177 -21.10 -0.32 -18.62
C PRO A 177 -20.88 -0.98 -19.99
N ILE A 178 -20.22 -0.27 -20.90
CA ILE A 178 -19.90 -0.76 -22.24
C ILE A 178 -18.48 -1.30 -22.26
N TYR A 179 -18.32 -2.57 -22.62
CA TYR A 179 -17.00 -3.19 -22.78
C TYR A 179 -16.86 -3.80 -24.18
N CYS A 180 -15.94 -3.27 -24.98
CA CYS A 180 -15.76 -3.65 -26.39
C CYS A 180 -14.36 -4.24 -26.64
N LYS A 181 -14.31 -5.39 -27.32
CA LYS A 181 -13.05 -5.99 -27.77
C LYS A 181 -12.87 -5.77 -29.27
N LEU A 182 -11.91 -4.93 -29.64
CA LEU A 182 -11.74 -4.48 -31.04
C LEU A 182 -11.22 -5.58 -31.96
N HIS A 183 -10.41 -6.51 -31.44
CA HIS A 183 -9.91 -7.65 -32.22
C HIS A 183 -10.83 -8.88 -32.20
N GLY A 184 -12.03 -8.77 -31.62
CA GLY A 184 -12.99 -9.88 -31.51
C GLY A 184 -12.47 -11.09 -30.72
N ASP A 185 -13.31 -12.10 -30.52
CA ASP A 185 -12.89 -13.43 -30.05
C ASP A 185 -12.39 -14.27 -31.26
N PHE A 186 -11.54 -13.68 -32.10
CA PHE A 186 -11.00 -14.37 -33.28
C PHE A 186 -9.92 -15.35 -32.85
N ARG A 187 -10.38 -16.54 -32.51
CA ARG A 187 -9.64 -17.77 -32.65
C ARG A 187 -9.12 -17.91 -34.10
N TYR A 188 -7.92 -17.37 -34.35
CA TYR A 188 -6.96 -17.86 -35.35
C TYR A 188 -7.24 -17.60 -36.85
N ASP A 189 -7.72 -16.42 -37.25
CA ASP A 189 -7.55 -16.02 -38.65
C ASP A 189 -6.91 -14.65 -38.82
N SER A 190 -5.88 -14.62 -39.68
CA SER A 190 -5.20 -13.40 -40.08
C SER A 190 -6.19 -12.42 -40.69
N LEU A 191 -6.14 -11.16 -40.26
CA LEU A 191 -6.92 -10.02 -40.79
C LEU A 191 -6.96 -9.92 -42.33
N LYS A 192 -5.99 -10.53 -43.04
CA LYS A 192 -5.95 -10.55 -44.51
C LYS A 192 -6.94 -11.53 -45.17
N ASN A 193 -7.54 -12.45 -44.43
CA ASN A 193 -8.45 -13.50 -44.94
C ASN A 193 -9.88 -13.41 -44.36
N LEU A 194 -10.32 -12.23 -43.94
CA LEU A 194 -11.68 -12.00 -43.43
C LEU A 194 -12.69 -12.02 -44.60
N SER A 195 -13.78 -12.78 -44.46
CA SER A 195 -14.96 -12.68 -45.33
C SER A 195 -15.55 -11.26 -45.30
N GLU A 196 -16.30 -10.85 -46.33
CA GLU A 196 -16.90 -9.51 -46.41
C GLU A 196 -17.73 -9.13 -45.17
N ASP A 197 -18.48 -10.08 -44.60
CA ASP A 197 -19.26 -9.87 -43.39
C ASP A 197 -18.40 -9.49 -42.18
N LEU A 198 -17.22 -10.10 -42.04
CA LEU A 198 -16.31 -9.83 -40.93
C LEU A 198 -15.59 -8.48 -41.11
N LYS A 199 -15.35 -8.05 -42.35
CA LYS A 199 -14.86 -6.69 -42.64
C LYS A 199 -15.90 -5.64 -42.25
N ASN A 200 -17.18 -5.90 -42.53
CA ASN A 200 -18.28 -5.01 -42.17
C ASN A 200 -18.45 -4.93 -40.64
N GLN A 201 -18.40 -6.06 -39.94
CA GLN A 201 -18.45 -6.10 -38.47
C GLN A 201 -17.25 -5.38 -37.81
N ASN A 202 -16.06 -5.49 -38.39
CA ASN A 202 -14.90 -4.75 -37.93
C ASN A 202 -15.08 -3.23 -38.13
N ALA A 203 -15.67 -2.82 -39.25
CA ALA A 203 -16.00 -1.42 -39.52
C ALA A 203 -17.03 -0.86 -38.52
N ASP A 204 -17.96 -1.67 -38.04
CA ASP A 204 -18.94 -1.24 -37.04
C ASP A 204 -18.34 -1.11 -35.63
N LEU A 205 -17.42 -2.01 -35.22
CA LEU A 205 -16.66 -1.81 -33.98
C LEU A 205 -15.74 -0.59 -34.05
N ALA A 206 -15.11 -0.37 -35.20
CA ALA A 206 -14.34 0.84 -35.47
C ALA A 206 -15.18 2.10 -35.28
N LYS A 207 -16.40 2.15 -35.85
CA LYS A 207 -17.36 3.25 -35.64
C LYS A 207 -17.74 3.41 -34.16
N CYS A 208 -17.91 2.31 -33.43
CA CYS A 208 -18.22 2.37 -31.99
C CYS A 208 -17.11 3.09 -31.21
N LEU A 209 -15.83 2.76 -31.48
CA LEU A 209 -14.70 3.46 -30.87
C LEU A 209 -14.67 4.93 -31.29
N VAL A 210 -14.93 5.23 -32.57
CA VAL A 210 -14.96 6.61 -33.06
C VAL A 210 -16.06 7.43 -32.36
N ASN A 211 -17.26 6.86 -32.23
CA ASN A 211 -18.38 7.49 -31.53
C ASN A 211 -18.09 7.69 -30.04
N ALA A 212 -17.44 6.73 -29.39
CA ALA A 212 -17.02 6.86 -28.00
C ALA A 212 -15.94 7.95 -27.85
N GLY A 213 -14.98 8.04 -28.77
CA GLY A 213 -13.96 9.07 -28.81
C GLY A 213 -14.51 10.49 -28.98
N ASN A 214 -15.68 10.63 -29.62
CA ASN A 214 -16.39 11.90 -29.75
C ASN A 214 -17.21 12.30 -28.49
N ARG A 215 -17.39 11.38 -27.55
CA ARG A 215 -18.21 11.57 -26.33
C ARG A 215 -17.40 11.61 -25.04
N PHE A 216 -16.29 10.87 -25.00
CA PHE A 216 -15.48 10.69 -23.80
C PHE A 216 -14.04 11.16 -24.02
N GLY A 217 -13.37 11.56 -22.95
CA GLY A 217 -11.91 11.59 -22.92
C GLY A 217 -11.36 10.17 -22.84
N PHE A 218 -10.17 9.93 -23.37
CA PHE A 218 -9.60 8.58 -23.42
C PHE A 218 -8.34 8.49 -22.56
N VAL A 219 -8.25 7.45 -21.73
CA VAL A 219 -7.03 7.07 -21.02
C VAL A 219 -6.52 5.77 -21.60
N VAL A 220 -5.40 5.84 -22.31
CA VAL A 220 -4.75 4.69 -22.95
C VAL A 220 -3.70 4.12 -22.00
N ALA A 221 -3.83 2.85 -21.64
CA ALA A 221 -2.93 2.16 -20.73
C ALA A 221 -2.48 0.79 -21.24
N GLY A 222 -1.17 0.52 -21.12
CA GLY A 222 -0.61 -0.77 -21.50
C GLY A 222 -0.59 -1.06 -23.01
N TYR A 223 -0.83 -0.05 -23.85
CA TYR A 223 -0.80 -0.19 -25.31
C TYR A 223 0.46 0.47 -25.90
N SER A 224 1.11 -0.23 -26.84
CA SER A 224 2.42 0.18 -27.38
C SER A 224 2.35 1.04 -28.64
N GLY A 225 1.17 1.20 -29.25
CA GLY A 225 1.01 1.95 -30.50
C GLY A 225 1.56 1.26 -31.75
N ARG A 226 1.85 -0.05 -31.69
CA ARG A 226 2.42 -0.82 -32.82
C ARG A 226 1.42 -1.26 -33.86
N ASP A 227 0.13 -1.31 -33.51
CA ASP A 227 -0.91 -1.78 -34.44
C ASP A 227 -1.50 -0.59 -35.21
N LYS A 228 -1.16 -0.52 -36.49
CA LYS A 228 -1.60 0.55 -37.38
C LYS A 228 -3.11 0.64 -37.48
N SER A 229 -3.83 -0.48 -37.46
CA SER A 229 -5.30 -0.47 -37.58
C SER A 229 -5.96 0.33 -36.45
N ILE A 230 -5.46 0.16 -35.22
CA ILE A 230 -5.93 0.90 -34.04
C ILE A 230 -5.46 2.34 -34.06
N MET A 231 -4.20 2.59 -34.45
CA MET A 231 -3.68 3.96 -34.56
C MET A 231 -4.47 4.78 -35.59
N ASP A 232 -4.82 4.18 -36.74
CA ASP A 232 -5.66 4.80 -37.77
C ASP A 232 -7.05 5.14 -37.22
N LEU A 233 -7.62 4.34 -36.31
CA LEU A 233 -8.89 4.69 -35.64
C LEU A 233 -8.76 5.91 -34.73
N PHE A 234 -7.65 6.06 -34.00
CA PHE A 234 -7.42 7.26 -33.21
C PHE A 234 -7.27 8.50 -34.10
N TYR A 235 -6.58 8.39 -35.25
CA TYR A 235 -6.55 9.48 -36.23
C TYR A 235 -7.94 9.82 -36.78
N GLN A 236 -8.78 8.81 -37.07
CA GLN A 236 -10.17 9.04 -37.50
C GLN A 236 -11.02 9.75 -36.43
N VAL A 237 -10.77 9.48 -35.13
CA VAL A 237 -11.40 10.26 -34.06
C VAL A 237 -10.92 11.71 -34.13
N LEU A 238 -9.62 11.97 -34.30
CA LEU A 238 -9.06 13.33 -34.38
C LEU A 238 -9.57 14.13 -35.60
N ASP A 239 -9.97 13.44 -36.66
CA ASP A 239 -10.61 14.03 -37.84
C ASP A 239 -12.10 14.35 -37.64
N SER A 240 -12.71 13.86 -36.56
CA SER A 240 -14.11 14.12 -36.23
C SER A 240 -14.32 15.55 -35.71
N PRO A 241 -15.55 16.08 -35.72
CA PRO A 241 -15.82 17.47 -35.33
C PRO A 241 -15.62 17.77 -33.83
N ASN A 242 -15.66 16.78 -32.95
CA ASN A 242 -15.48 16.96 -31.50
C ASN A 242 -14.58 15.85 -30.89
N PRO A 243 -13.29 15.84 -31.25
CA PRO A 243 -12.38 14.76 -30.84
C PRO A 243 -12.04 14.84 -29.36
N PHE A 244 -12.23 13.76 -28.61
CA PHE A 244 -11.85 13.59 -27.20
C PHE A 244 -12.15 14.82 -26.31
N PRO A 245 -13.44 15.15 -26.08
CA PRO A 245 -13.84 16.40 -25.42
C PRO A 245 -13.28 16.60 -24.00
N HIS A 246 -12.84 15.52 -23.34
CA HIS A 246 -12.23 15.57 -22.00
C HIS A 246 -10.72 15.28 -21.98
N GLY A 247 -10.09 15.25 -23.15
CA GLY A 247 -8.66 15.05 -23.33
C GLY A 247 -8.27 13.63 -23.74
N PHE A 248 -7.05 13.49 -24.24
CA PHE A 248 -6.47 12.24 -24.76
C PHE A 248 -5.15 11.93 -24.04
N TYR A 249 -5.20 11.01 -23.09
CA TYR A 249 -4.08 10.73 -22.19
C TYR A 249 -3.47 9.38 -22.50
N TRP A 250 -2.21 9.39 -22.92
CA TRP A 250 -1.45 8.18 -23.16
C TRP A 250 -0.53 7.89 -21.98
N THR A 251 -0.66 6.72 -21.35
CA THR A 251 0.17 6.36 -20.20
C THR A 251 1.29 5.40 -20.60
N GLY A 252 2.46 5.57 -20.00
CA GLY A 252 3.57 4.64 -20.19
C GLY A 252 4.55 4.65 -19.02
N LEU A 253 5.36 3.59 -18.92
CA LEU A 253 6.22 3.38 -17.75
C LEU A 253 7.29 4.47 -17.64
N LYS A 254 7.48 5.01 -16.43
CA LYS A 254 8.50 6.02 -16.13
C LYS A 254 9.89 5.52 -16.56
N GLY A 255 10.58 6.31 -17.37
CA GLY A 255 11.90 5.97 -17.92
C GLY A 255 11.86 5.23 -19.27
N SER A 256 10.68 4.94 -19.82
CA SER A 256 10.54 4.39 -21.18
C SER A 256 10.51 5.52 -22.21
N SER A 257 11.11 5.30 -23.38
CA SER A 257 10.98 6.22 -24.51
C SER A 257 9.56 6.19 -25.09
N ILE A 258 9.08 7.35 -25.53
CA ILE A 258 7.80 7.47 -26.20
C ILE A 258 7.96 6.88 -27.62
N PRO A 259 7.11 5.93 -28.05
CA PRO A 259 7.16 5.44 -29.42
C PRO A 259 6.89 6.57 -30.43
N PRO A 260 7.65 6.69 -31.54
CA PRO A 260 7.48 7.78 -32.50
C PRO A 260 6.06 7.91 -33.06
N ALA A 261 5.37 6.79 -33.28
CA ALA A 261 3.98 6.78 -33.75
C ALA A 261 3.00 7.38 -32.73
N VAL A 262 3.26 7.19 -31.43
CA VAL A 262 2.46 7.77 -30.35
C VAL A 262 2.77 9.25 -30.20
N ASP A 263 4.04 9.63 -30.32
CA ASP A 263 4.45 11.04 -30.25
C ASP A 263 3.78 11.86 -31.36
N ALA A 264 3.84 11.37 -32.61
CA ALA A 264 3.17 11.97 -33.75
C ALA A 264 1.64 12.07 -33.57
N LEU A 265 1.00 11.05 -33.00
CA LEU A 265 -0.43 11.07 -32.72
C LEU A 265 -0.78 12.15 -31.67
N LEU A 266 0.04 12.28 -30.63
CA LEU A 266 -0.16 13.27 -29.56
C LEU A 266 0.13 14.70 -30.04
N ASP A 267 1.09 14.89 -30.95
CA ASP A 267 1.31 16.17 -31.63
C ASP A 267 0.09 16.54 -32.49
N HIS A 268 -0.39 15.62 -33.32
CA HIS A 268 -1.54 15.87 -34.18
C HIS A 268 -2.83 16.17 -33.38
N ALA A 269 -3.03 15.48 -32.27
CA ALA A 269 -4.16 15.75 -31.38
C ALA A 269 -4.09 17.17 -30.79
N ARG A 270 -2.89 17.64 -30.42
CA ARG A 270 -2.68 19.02 -29.94
C ARG A 270 -2.92 20.07 -31.02
N GLU A 271 -2.54 19.80 -32.27
CA GLU A 271 -2.83 20.68 -33.42
C GLU A 271 -4.34 20.85 -33.64
N ARG A 272 -5.12 19.79 -33.37
CA ARG A 272 -6.59 19.81 -33.41
C ARG A 272 -7.25 20.43 -32.18
N GLY A 273 -6.47 20.93 -31.22
CA GLY A 273 -6.98 21.59 -30.02
C GLY A 273 -7.40 20.64 -28.89
N VAL A 274 -7.06 19.35 -28.97
CA VAL A 274 -7.30 18.38 -27.89
C VAL A 274 -6.20 18.48 -26.84
N ASP A 275 -6.56 18.43 -25.55
CA ASP A 275 -5.56 18.28 -24.48
C ASP A 275 -5.00 16.84 -24.50
N ALA A 276 -3.97 16.63 -25.32
CA ALA A 276 -3.34 15.35 -25.52
C ALA A 276 -1.94 15.31 -24.90
N ARG A 277 -1.70 14.34 -24.01
CA ARG A 277 -0.44 14.26 -23.25
C ARG A 277 0.02 12.83 -23.01
N TYR A 278 1.34 12.65 -23.03
CA TYR A 278 1.98 11.45 -22.52
C TYR A 278 2.24 11.57 -21.01
N ILE A 279 1.83 10.56 -20.24
CA ILE A 279 1.84 10.57 -18.78
C ILE A 279 2.72 9.42 -18.28
N PRO A 280 3.87 9.73 -17.67
CA PRO A 280 4.74 8.71 -17.09
C PRO A 280 4.10 8.15 -15.81
N ILE A 281 3.89 6.84 -15.77
CA ILE A 281 3.32 6.11 -14.64
C ILE A 281 4.32 5.09 -14.10
N GLU A 282 4.23 4.76 -12.81
CA GLU A 282 5.06 3.70 -12.21
C GLU A 282 4.65 2.32 -12.73
N THR A 283 3.36 1.98 -12.57
CA THR A 283 2.72 0.77 -13.10
C THR A 283 1.23 1.05 -13.31
N PHE A 284 0.56 0.20 -14.09
CA PHE A 284 -0.89 0.22 -14.26
C PHE A 284 -1.62 0.06 -12.92
N ASP A 285 -1.16 -0.89 -12.10
CA ASP A 285 -1.73 -1.16 -10.78
C ASP A 285 -1.62 0.05 -9.83
N THR A 286 -0.48 0.75 -9.83
CA THR A 286 -0.29 1.95 -9.01
C THR A 286 -1.18 3.11 -9.49
N LEU A 287 -1.32 3.29 -10.81
CA LEU A 287 -2.21 4.31 -11.38
C LEU A 287 -3.65 4.09 -10.92
N LEU A 288 -4.17 2.89 -11.15
CA LEU A 288 -5.54 2.56 -10.76
C LEU A 288 -5.73 2.60 -9.24
N SER A 289 -4.74 2.18 -8.46
CA SER A 289 -4.80 2.29 -6.99
C SER A 289 -4.90 3.74 -6.51
N ARG A 290 -4.21 4.68 -7.17
CA ARG A 290 -4.32 6.12 -6.85
C ARG A 290 -5.67 6.68 -7.25
N ILE A 291 -6.19 6.30 -8.41
CA ILE A 291 -7.54 6.68 -8.87
C ILE A 291 -8.58 6.14 -7.90
N TRP A 292 -8.51 4.85 -7.57
CA TRP A 292 -9.42 4.23 -6.61
C TRP A 292 -9.40 4.98 -5.29
N ARG A 293 -8.25 5.29 -4.69
CA ARG A 293 -8.19 5.99 -3.40
C ARG A 293 -8.88 7.36 -3.41
N ASN A 294 -8.81 8.11 -4.52
CA ASN A 294 -9.28 9.50 -4.61
C ASN A 294 -10.69 9.68 -5.20
N ILE A 295 -11.38 8.62 -5.63
CA ILE A 295 -12.77 8.70 -6.08
C ILE A 295 -13.71 8.85 -4.87
N ASP A 296 -14.64 9.79 -4.91
CA ASP A 296 -15.69 9.94 -3.90
C ASP A 296 -16.85 8.95 -4.15
N ASP A 297 -17.74 8.73 -3.18
CA ASP A 297 -18.92 7.86 -3.30
C ASP A 297 -18.66 6.38 -3.68
N LYS A 298 -17.57 5.81 -3.16
CA LYS A 298 -17.25 4.38 -3.33
C LYS A 298 -18.27 3.50 -2.59
N PRO A 299 -18.91 2.52 -3.25
CA PRO A 299 -19.66 1.48 -2.55
C PRO A 299 -18.73 0.70 -1.62
N SER A 300 -19.04 0.67 -0.32
CA SER A 300 -18.22 -0.01 0.70
C SER A 300 -17.99 -1.50 0.41
N GLU A 301 -18.93 -2.13 -0.30
CA GLU A 301 -18.86 -3.53 -0.75
C GLU A 301 -17.71 -3.81 -1.73
N PHE A 302 -17.30 -2.82 -2.53
CA PHE A 302 -16.23 -2.99 -3.51
C PHE A 302 -14.84 -2.79 -2.91
N GLY A 303 -14.71 -1.95 -1.87
CA GLY A 303 -13.43 -1.72 -1.19
C GLY A 303 -12.78 -3.00 -0.66
N ALA A 304 -13.56 -3.85 0.01
CA ALA A 304 -13.09 -5.13 0.56
C ALA A 304 -12.70 -6.16 -0.53
N LYS A 305 -13.38 -6.13 -1.69
CA LYS A 305 -13.13 -7.06 -2.80
C LYS A 305 -11.97 -6.63 -3.69
N VAL A 306 -11.79 -5.32 -3.88
CA VAL A 306 -10.69 -4.72 -4.62
C VAL A 306 -9.37 -4.95 -3.88
N HIS A 307 -9.35 -4.67 -2.59
CA HIS A 307 -8.21 -4.93 -1.71
C HIS A 307 -8.27 -6.35 -1.15
N ARG A 308 -8.65 -7.36 -1.94
CA ARG A 308 -8.61 -8.78 -1.52
C ARG A 308 -7.24 -9.25 -1.04
N THR A 309 -6.20 -8.43 -1.18
CA THR A 309 -5.15 -8.32 -0.17
C THR A 309 -5.73 -7.80 1.16
N HIS A 310 -6.71 -8.52 1.72
CA HIS A 310 -6.48 -8.88 3.10
C HIS A 310 -5.04 -9.41 3.05
N LEU A 311 -4.16 -8.81 3.84
CA LEU A 311 -3.30 -9.66 4.63
C LEU A 311 -4.29 -10.65 5.24
N SER A 312 -4.66 -11.72 4.51
CA SER A 312 -5.06 -12.96 5.12
C SER A 312 -3.93 -13.10 6.10
N ALA A 313 -4.24 -12.97 7.38
CA ALA A 313 -3.28 -13.34 8.39
C ALA A 313 -2.93 -14.74 7.96
N VAL A 314 -1.80 -14.88 7.26
CA VAL A 314 -1.25 -16.16 6.92
C VAL A 314 -0.80 -16.53 8.30
N ASP A 315 -1.70 -17.18 9.02
CA ASP A 315 -1.39 -17.85 10.25
C ASP A 315 -0.56 -19.03 9.77
N ILE A 316 0.68 -18.72 9.38
CA ILE A 316 1.71 -19.71 9.18
C ILE A 316 1.80 -20.28 10.59
N PRO A 317 1.30 -21.50 10.82
CA PRO A 317 1.29 -22.05 12.15
C PRO A 317 2.73 -21.98 12.64
N MET A 318 2.94 -21.20 13.71
CA MET A 318 4.28 -20.99 14.24
C MET A 318 4.85 -22.39 14.49
N PRO A 319 6.06 -22.68 13.98
CA PRO A 319 6.65 -24.00 14.19
C PRO A 319 6.67 -24.28 15.69
N SER A 320 6.36 -25.53 16.05
CA SER A 320 6.33 -25.97 17.44
C SER A 320 7.60 -25.48 18.16
N PRO A 321 7.48 -24.85 19.34
CA PRO A 321 8.62 -24.28 20.06
C PRO A 321 9.83 -25.24 20.08
N GLY A 322 10.93 -24.81 19.46
CA GLY A 322 12.12 -25.63 19.32
C GLY A 322 12.78 -25.89 20.68
N LYS A 323 13.10 -27.15 21.00
CA LYS A 323 13.83 -27.53 22.23
C LYS A 323 15.34 -27.24 22.17
N LYS A 324 15.85 -26.76 21.03
CA LYS A 324 17.28 -26.56 20.81
C LYS A 324 17.71 -25.22 21.38
N ARG A 325 18.72 -25.24 22.25
CA ARG A 325 19.45 -24.03 22.66
C ARG A 325 20.25 -23.47 21.47
N PRO A 326 20.45 -22.15 21.36
CA PRO A 326 20.10 -21.12 22.35
C PRO A 326 18.66 -20.59 22.19
N ILE A 327 17.95 -20.44 23.32
CA ILE A 327 16.66 -19.73 23.37
C ILE A 327 16.98 -18.24 23.52
N LEU A 328 16.53 -17.41 22.58
CA LEU A 328 16.69 -15.96 22.67
C LEU A 328 15.54 -15.37 23.48
N ARG A 329 15.87 -14.59 24.50
CA ARG A 329 14.90 -13.76 25.23
C ARG A 329 14.59 -12.53 24.40
N LEU A 330 13.31 -12.18 24.30
CA LEU A 330 12.83 -10.96 23.67
C LEU A 330 12.44 -9.95 24.76
N ASN A 331 12.34 -8.68 24.37
CA ASN A 331 12.09 -7.56 25.26
C ASN A 331 10.61 -7.14 25.31
N ALA A 332 9.71 -8.09 25.06
CA ALA A 332 8.27 -7.86 24.95
C ALA A 332 7.51 -8.64 26.03
N LEU A 333 6.62 -7.98 26.75
CA LEU A 333 5.69 -8.56 27.72
C LEU A 333 4.30 -8.68 27.07
N PRO A 334 3.58 -9.80 27.21
CA PRO A 334 2.26 -9.92 26.61
C PRO A 334 1.24 -9.09 27.40
N VAL A 335 0.41 -8.36 26.67
CA VAL A 335 -0.74 -7.64 27.20
C VAL A 335 -1.95 -8.56 27.07
N VAL A 336 -2.42 -9.05 28.21
CA VAL A 336 -3.55 -9.99 28.30
C VAL A 336 -4.87 -9.27 28.03
N GLU A 337 -5.00 -8.05 28.53
CA GLU A 337 -6.22 -7.26 28.37
C GLU A 337 -5.88 -5.79 28.14
N LEU A 338 -6.47 -5.24 27.08
CA LEU A 338 -6.44 -3.82 26.75
C LEU A 338 -7.72 -3.13 27.21
N PRO A 339 -7.69 -1.82 27.50
CA PRO A 339 -8.91 -1.08 27.80
C PRO A 339 -9.83 -1.11 26.57
N GLN A 340 -11.08 -1.52 26.78
CA GLN A 340 -12.09 -1.65 25.72
C GLN A 340 -12.97 -0.41 25.59
N GLN A 341 -13.02 0.44 26.62
CA GLN A 341 -13.93 1.58 26.69
C GLN A 341 -13.17 2.88 26.96
N CYS A 342 -13.69 3.97 26.39
CA CYS A 342 -13.23 5.33 26.64
C CYS A 342 -14.43 6.29 26.67
N LEU A 343 -14.19 7.57 27.01
CA LEU A 343 -15.21 8.60 26.88
C LEU A 343 -15.12 9.21 25.47
N LYS A 344 -16.23 9.20 24.74
CA LYS A 344 -16.40 9.98 23.51
C LYS A 344 -16.91 11.37 23.87
N LEU A 345 -16.17 12.40 23.45
CA LEU A 345 -16.51 13.80 23.66
C LEU A 345 -17.24 14.35 22.44
N THR A 346 -18.36 15.03 22.69
CA THR A 346 -19.14 15.75 21.70
C THR A 346 -19.09 17.24 22.03
N PHE A 347 -18.61 18.04 21.08
CA PHE A 347 -18.47 19.50 21.20
C PHE A 347 -19.54 20.21 20.38
N ALA A 348 -19.91 21.43 20.78
CA ALA A 348 -20.82 22.26 20.00
C ALA A 348 -20.18 22.76 18.70
N GLN A 349 -18.86 23.00 18.74
CA GLN A 349 -18.05 23.40 17.58
C GLN A 349 -17.00 22.30 17.27
N PRO A 350 -16.74 22.00 15.99
CA PRO A 350 -15.72 21.02 15.63
C PRO A 350 -14.33 21.50 16.06
N LYS A 351 -13.62 20.69 16.86
CA LYS A 351 -12.27 21.01 17.34
C LYS A 351 -11.20 20.62 16.34
N THR A 352 -10.17 21.46 16.22
CA THR A 352 -8.98 21.21 15.41
C THR A 352 -7.97 20.33 16.18
N TRP A 353 -6.92 19.89 15.49
CA TRP A 353 -5.83 19.14 16.14
C TRP A 353 -5.02 19.98 17.13
N ASP A 354 -4.89 21.29 16.86
CA ASP A 354 -4.17 22.21 17.72
C ASP A 354 -4.91 22.43 19.05
N ASP A 355 -6.24 22.53 19.01
CA ASP A 355 -7.08 22.63 20.21
C ASP A 355 -6.87 21.41 21.14
N VAL A 356 -6.84 20.20 20.55
CA VAL A 356 -6.62 18.95 21.30
C VAL A 356 -5.21 18.90 21.90
N LYS A 357 -4.20 19.36 21.16
CA LYS A 357 -2.82 19.40 21.63
C LYS A 357 -2.66 20.39 22.80
N GLN A 358 -3.23 21.58 22.67
CA GLN A 358 -3.22 22.59 23.73
C GLN A 358 -3.95 22.11 24.99
N ALA A 359 -5.10 21.45 24.82
CA ALA A 359 -5.84 20.81 25.90
C ALA A 359 -4.99 19.74 26.62
N GLN A 360 -4.28 18.91 25.86
CA GLN A 360 -3.41 17.88 26.41
C GLN A 360 -2.20 18.46 27.17
N ASP A 361 -1.59 19.53 26.67
CA ASP A 361 -0.49 20.22 27.34
C ASP A 361 -0.97 20.87 28.65
N THR A 362 -2.17 21.46 28.65
CA THR A 362 -2.83 22.04 29.84
C THR A 362 -3.18 20.97 30.88
N ALA A 363 -3.55 19.77 30.43
CA ALA A 363 -3.90 18.66 31.31
C ALA A 363 -2.69 18.06 32.06
N GLN A 364 -1.45 18.32 31.62
CA GLN A 364 -0.21 17.82 32.24
C GLN A 364 -0.23 16.31 32.56
N GLY A 365 -0.77 15.50 31.65
CA GLY A 365 -0.84 14.04 31.81
C GLY A 365 -1.95 13.53 32.74
N ARG A 366 -2.85 14.40 33.21
CA ARG A 366 -4.04 14.01 33.99
C ARG A 366 -5.28 13.72 33.14
N VAL A 367 -5.23 14.04 31.86
CA VAL A 367 -6.25 13.73 30.87
C VAL A 367 -5.52 13.30 29.60
N PHE A 368 -5.95 12.18 29.02
CA PHE A 368 -5.48 11.71 27.72
C PHE A 368 -6.57 12.00 26.70
N ILE A 369 -6.18 12.54 25.55
CA ILE A 369 -7.11 12.89 24.47
C ILE A 369 -6.55 12.38 23.14
N ALA A 370 -7.44 11.94 22.25
CA ALA A 370 -7.14 11.55 20.89
C ALA A 370 -8.26 12.00 19.96
N LYS A 371 -7.89 12.45 18.76
CA LYS A 371 -8.85 12.80 17.71
C LYS A 371 -8.70 11.79 16.56
N THR A 372 -9.82 11.29 16.06
CA THR A 372 -9.94 10.51 14.82
C THR A 372 -11.12 11.08 14.04
N ASP A 373 -12.10 10.25 13.65
CA ASP A 373 -13.47 10.63 13.31
C ASP A 373 -14.24 11.27 14.49
N ALA A 374 -13.88 10.90 15.72
CA ALA A 374 -14.42 11.45 16.96
C ALA A 374 -13.28 11.87 17.92
N VAL A 375 -13.63 12.56 19.01
CA VAL A 375 -12.66 12.88 20.07
C VAL A 375 -12.85 11.90 21.22
N TYR A 376 -11.85 11.06 21.47
CA TYR A 376 -11.81 10.11 22.57
C TYR A 376 -10.97 10.63 23.73
N CYS A 377 -11.37 10.28 24.95
CA CYS A 377 -10.78 10.83 26.15
C CYS A 377 -10.76 9.82 27.30
N TRP A 378 -9.71 9.88 28.11
CA TRP A 378 -9.61 9.26 29.43
C TRP A 378 -9.19 10.31 30.46
N GLY A 379 -9.87 10.33 31.60
CA GLY A 379 -9.65 11.31 32.65
C GLY A 379 -10.91 11.57 33.47
N ASN A 380 -10.74 12.19 34.63
CA ASN A 380 -11.86 12.57 35.49
C ASN A 380 -12.71 13.65 34.79
N GLN A 381 -14.03 13.49 34.81
CA GLN A 381 -14.99 14.40 34.16
C GLN A 381 -14.84 15.86 34.61
N SER A 382 -14.58 16.10 35.90
CA SER A 382 -14.34 17.45 36.42
C SER A 382 -13.10 18.10 35.78
N ARG A 383 -12.06 17.31 35.51
CA ARG A 383 -10.84 17.79 34.87
C ARG A 383 -11.02 17.99 33.38
N ILE A 384 -11.79 17.13 32.72
CA ILE A 384 -12.17 17.30 31.31
C ILE A 384 -12.92 18.63 31.13
N GLN A 385 -13.88 18.91 32.00
CA GLN A 385 -14.61 20.19 31.99
C GLN A 385 -13.70 21.40 32.25
N GLN A 386 -12.70 21.28 33.14
CA GLN A 386 -11.72 22.35 33.36
C GLN A 386 -10.81 22.59 32.16
N VAL A 387 -10.37 21.52 31.49
CA VAL A 387 -9.48 21.60 30.31
C VAL A 387 -10.21 22.23 29.12
N PHE A 388 -11.51 21.99 29.00
CA PHE A 388 -12.37 22.55 27.96
C PHE A 388 -13.36 23.58 28.51
N ALA A 389 -12.91 24.45 29.42
CA ALA A 389 -13.79 25.42 30.08
C ALA A 389 -14.53 26.35 29.09
N ASP A 390 -13.89 26.68 27.96
CA ASP A 390 -14.46 27.57 26.92
C ASP A 390 -15.55 26.89 26.06
N ASP A 391 -15.58 25.55 26.01
CA ASP A 391 -16.54 24.77 25.23
C ASP A 391 -16.71 23.38 25.87
N PRO A 392 -17.50 23.27 26.95
CA PRO A 392 -17.57 22.07 27.76
C PRO A 392 -18.23 20.91 26.98
N PRO A 393 -17.51 19.79 26.76
CA PRO A 393 -18.04 18.69 25.98
C PRO A 393 -19.07 17.87 26.76
N ALA A 394 -20.06 17.34 26.04
CA ALA A 394 -20.81 16.19 26.52
C ALA A 394 -19.94 14.93 26.39
N SER A 395 -19.82 14.14 27.45
CA SER A 395 -19.04 12.90 27.46
C SER A 395 -19.95 11.69 27.65
N ALA A 396 -19.82 10.69 26.77
CA ALA A 396 -20.51 9.41 26.90
C ALA A 396 -19.51 8.23 26.78
N PRO A 397 -19.73 7.10 27.47
CA PRO A 397 -18.95 5.89 27.24
C PRO A 397 -19.08 5.43 25.79
N ALA A 398 -17.97 5.04 25.19
CA ALA A 398 -17.90 4.45 23.86
C ALA A 398 -16.86 3.34 23.84
N ASP A 399 -17.11 2.31 23.05
CA ASP A 399 -16.14 1.25 22.81
C ASP A 399 -15.00 1.78 21.93
N LEU A 400 -13.77 1.39 22.27
CA LEU A 400 -12.61 1.69 21.46
C LEU A 400 -12.66 0.88 20.15
N PRO A 401 -12.28 1.47 19.00
CA PRO A 401 -12.25 0.75 17.74
C PRO A 401 -11.35 -0.50 17.84
N ALA A 402 -11.81 -1.63 17.30
CA ALA A 402 -11.07 -2.91 17.35
C ALA A 402 -9.72 -2.86 16.59
N ASN A 403 -9.55 -1.91 15.67
CA ASN A 403 -8.45 -1.82 14.72
C ASN A 403 -7.26 -1.00 15.24
N ILE A 404 -6.94 -1.09 16.54
CA ILE A 404 -5.85 -0.30 17.16
C ILE A 404 -4.47 -0.71 16.60
N GLY A 405 -4.35 -1.93 16.08
CA GLY A 405 -3.13 -2.43 15.43
C GLY A 405 -2.93 -1.97 13.99
N ASP A 406 -3.94 -1.39 13.33
CA ASP A 406 -3.85 -1.01 11.92
C ASP A 406 -3.03 0.27 11.74
N SER A 407 -2.20 0.30 10.68
CA SER A 407 -1.35 1.44 10.35
C SER A 407 -2.11 2.75 10.13
N GLU A 408 -3.42 2.71 9.93
CA GLU A 408 -4.28 3.87 9.72
C GLU A 408 -4.67 4.59 11.04
N SER A 409 -4.47 3.94 12.19
CA SER A 409 -4.92 4.41 13.52
C SER A 409 -3.79 4.96 14.41
N LEU A 410 -2.80 5.68 13.84
CA LEU A 410 -1.63 6.21 14.58
C LEU A 410 -2.00 7.05 15.82
N ALA A 411 -3.09 7.82 15.74
CA ALA A 411 -3.57 8.65 16.84
C ALA A 411 -4.06 7.82 18.04
N LEU A 412 -4.76 6.70 17.79
CA LEU A 412 -5.24 5.78 18.83
C LEU A 412 -4.10 4.98 19.44
N ARG A 413 -3.13 4.55 18.64
CA ARG A 413 -1.91 3.91 19.17
C ARG A 413 -1.17 4.84 20.14
N GLY A 414 -0.92 6.08 19.73
CA GLY A 414 -0.29 7.08 20.59
C GLY A 414 -1.11 7.41 21.84
N PHE A 415 -2.44 7.33 21.76
CA PHE A 415 -3.35 7.49 22.90
C PHE A 415 -3.20 6.37 23.93
N MET A 416 -3.19 5.11 23.48
CA MET A 416 -2.96 3.96 24.35
C MET A 416 -1.57 3.96 24.98
N GLU A 417 -0.52 4.23 24.20
CA GLU A 417 0.86 4.25 24.71
C GLU A 417 1.06 5.31 25.78
N ARG A 418 0.43 6.49 25.64
CA ARG A 418 0.45 7.54 26.67
C ARG A 418 -0.23 7.10 27.95
N ALA A 419 -1.44 6.53 27.85
CA ALA A 419 -2.17 6.02 28.99
C ALA A 419 -1.42 4.87 29.68
N LEU A 420 -0.83 3.96 28.90
CA LEU A 420 -0.03 2.86 29.41
C LEU A 420 1.24 3.35 30.13
N CYS A 421 1.96 4.33 29.56
CA CYS A 421 3.12 4.91 30.24
C CYS A 421 2.73 5.58 31.57
N ALA A 422 1.61 6.29 31.62
CA ALA A 422 1.11 6.87 32.86
C ALA A 422 0.74 5.78 33.88
N ALA A 423 0.07 4.71 33.46
CA ALA A 423 -0.27 3.57 34.31
C ALA A 423 0.98 2.87 34.87
N LEU A 424 2.02 2.69 34.06
CA LEU A 424 3.26 2.01 34.46
C LEU A 424 4.13 2.85 35.41
N THR A 425 4.00 4.18 35.36
CA THR A 425 4.83 5.13 36.14
C THR A 425 4.15 5.70 37.37
N ARG A 426 2.84 5.42 37.56
CA ARG A 426 2.08 5.88 38.71
C ARG A 426 2.72 5.39 40.01
N ASP A 427 2.87 6.30 40.98
CA ASP A 427 3.43 6.06 42.32
C ASP A 427 4.88 5.56 42.34
N LYS A 428 5.63 5.83 41.26
CA LYS A 428 7.03 5.39 41.09
C LYS A 428 7.96 6.56 40.83
N PRO A 429 9.26 6.44 41.14
CA PRO A 429 10.27 7.45 40.86
C PRO A 429 10.65 7.47 39.36
N LEU A 430 9.65 7.68 38.50
CA LEU A 430 9.77 7.63 37.04
C LEU A 430 9.13 8.88 36.41
N LEU A 431 9.68 9.31 35.29
CA LEU A 431 9.15 10.42 34.50
C LEU A 431 8.75 9.91 33.12
N THR A 432 7.61 10.38 32.61
CA THR A 432 7.18 10.11 31.24
C THR A 432 7.58 11.27 30.31
N ARG A 433 8.05 10.92 29.11
CA ARG A 433 8.36 11.88 28.04
C ARG A 433 7.84 11.33 26.72
N HIS A 434 7.01 12.11 26.04
CA HIS A 434 6.43 11.75 24.75
C HIS A 434 6.96 12.69 23.66
N LYS A 435 7.53 12.12 22.60
CA LYS A 435 7.86 12.82 21.35
C LYS A 435 7.36 11.99 20.16
N GLN A 436 8.28 11.48 19.33
CA GLN A 436 7.98 10.48 18.30
C GLN A 436 7.82 9.08 18.88
N ALA A 437 8.34 8.86 20.09
CA ALA A 437 8.18 7.64 20.88
C ALA A 437 7.92 8.00 22.35
N SER A 438 7.40 7.04 23.10
CA SER A 438 7.16 7.17 24.53
C SER A 438 8.35 6.65 25.32
N PHE A 439 8.88 7.48 26.21
CA PHE A 439 10.01 7.14 27.09
C PHE A 439 9.59 7.21 28.54
N VAL A 440 10.03 6.21 29.30
CA VAL A 440 10.00 6.20 30.75
C VAL A 440 11.42 6.39 31.25
N VAL A 441 11.64 7.42 32.06
CA VAL A 441 12.97 7.88 32.48
C VAL A 441 13.09 7.73 34.00
N ALA A 442 14.21 7.18 34.47
CA ALA A 442 14.48 7.07 35.90
C ALA A 442 14.62 8.48 36.52
N ASN A 443 13.79 8.79 37.52
CA ASN A 443 13.87 10.06 38.23
C ASN A 443 14.92 9.99 39.34
N ALA A 444 16.16 10.31 39.02
CA ALA A 444 17.25 10.35 39.99
C ALA A 444 17.08 11.41 41.10
N HIS A 445 16.10 12.31 40.97
CA HIS A 445 15.79 13.36 41.95
C HIS A 445 14.53 13.05 42.78
N ALA A 446 13.97 11.85 42.66
CA ALA A 446 12.85 11.44 43.50
C ALA A 446 13.27 11.34 44.98
N SER A 447 12.32 11.57 45.89
CA SER A 447 12.53 11.49 47.33
C SER A 447 12.84 10.06 47.82
N ASP A 448 12.26 9.07 47.15
CA ASP A 448 12.51 7.65 47.40
C ASP A 448 13.14 7.02 46.15
N LEU A 449 14.33 6.44 46.33
CA LEU A 449 15.11 5.78 45.28
C LEU A 449 15.18 4.26 45.49
N SER A 450 14.53 3.71 46.52
CA SER A 450 14.56 2.28 46.85
C SER A 450 14.14 1.41 45.66
N GLN A 451 13.09 1.83 44.96
CA GLN A 451 12.59 1.13 43.77
C GLN A 451 13.59 1.15 42.58
N LEU A 452 14.56 2.07 42.56
CA LEU A 452 15.56 2.17 41.48
C LEU A 452 16.87 1.41 41.80
N GLU A 453 16.98 0.75 42.97
CA GLU A 453 18.20 0.08 43.41
C GLU A 453 18.62 -1.06 42.47
N GLU A 454 17.67 -1.87 42.02
CA GLU A 454 17.93 -2.96 41.08
C GLU A 454 18.52 -2.42 39.77
N LEU A 455 17.88 -1.39 39.18
CA LEU A 455 18.37 -0.73 37.98
C LEU A 455 19.76 -0.09 38.20
N LYS A 456 19.99 0.51 39.37
CA LYS A 456 21.26 1.11 39.75
C LYS A 456 22.36 0.07 39.88
N SER A 457 22.06 -1.13 40.40
CA SER A 457 23.04 -2.21 40.53
C SER A 457 23.56 -2.69 39.16
N VAL A 458 22.68 -2.77 38.16
CA VAL A 458 23.03 -3.22 36.80
C VAL A 458 23.76 -2.13 36.02
N THR A 459 23.32 -0.86 36.15
CA THR A 459 23.87 0.28 35.38
C THR A 459 25.01 1.02 36.08
N GLN A 460 25.24 0.75 37.36
CA GLN A 460 26.13 1.46 38.30
C GLN A 460 25.75 2.92 38.57
N ARG A 461 25.27 3.64 37.55
CA ARG A 461 24.82 5.04 37.63
C ARG A 461 23.51 5.20 36.88
N LEU A 462 22.55 5.88 37.51
CA LEU A 462 21.22 6.14 36.93
C LEU A 462 21.16 7.43 36.10
N SER A 463 22.02 8.41 36.39
CA SER A 463 22.04 9.70 35.70
C SER A 463 23.40 10.39 35.84
N GLY A 464 23.61 11.46 35.09
CA GLY A 464 24.80 12.31 35.20
C GLY A 464 24.88 13.39 34.13
N THR A 465 26.03 14.05 34.04
CA THR A 465 26.37 15.00 32.97
C THR A 465 27.17 14.31 31.88
N VAL A 466 26.95 14.68 30.62
CA VAL A 466 27.77 14.23 29.48
C VAL A 466 29.04 15.10 29.43
N PRO A 467 30.24 14.55 29.68
CA PRO A 467 31.46 15.35 29.73
C PRO A 467 31.79 15.97 28.38
N GLY A 468 32.16 17.25 28.36
CA GLY A 468 32.67 17.94 27.17
C GLY A 468 31.63 18.20 26.07
N VAL A 469 30.35 17.91 26.29
CA VAL A 469 29.28 18.14 25.31
C VAL A 469 28.32 19.23 25.81
N THR A 470 28.10 20.24 24.98
CA THR A 470 27.10 21.28 25.19
C THR A 470 25.97 21.14 24.17
N ALA A 471 24.77 21.57 24.56
CA ALA A 471 23.62 21.52 23.67
C ALA A 471 23.79 22.51 22.51
N PRO A 472 23.48 22.13 21.25
CA PRO A 472 23.61 23.03 20.10
C PRO A 472 22.78 24.29 20.26
N VAL A 473 23.40 25.46 20.13
CA VAL A 473 22.74 26.77 20.22
C VAL A 473 21.79 26.98 19.03
N THR A 474 20.61 27.55 19.28
CA THR A 474 19.60 27.86 18.25
C THR A 474 19.01 29.24 18.53
N ASP A 475 18.35 29.87 17.56
CA ASP A 475 17.72 31.20 17.74
C ASP A 475 16.77 31.25 18.95
N MET A 476 16.03 30.16 19.18
CA MET A 476 15.13 30.00 20.33
C MET A 476 15.84 29.70 21.66
N HIS A 477 17.11 29.33 21.63
CA HIS A 477 17.91 28.92 22.79
C HIS A 477 19.39 29.31 22.59
N PRO A 478 19.69 30.63 22.74
CA PRO A 478 20.99 31.21 22.42
C PRO A 478 22.10 30.79 23.40
N GLU A 479 21.72 30.34 24.60
CA GLU A 479 22.70 29.99 25.64
C GLU A 479 23.14 28.52 25.56
N PRO A 480 24.45 28.25 25.73
CA PRO A 480 24.97 26.89 25.80
C PRO A 480 24.50 26.20 27.09
N THR A 481 23.69 25.17 26.94
CA THR A 481 23.18 24.37 28.07
C THR A 481 24.06 23.14 28.28
N ARG A 482 24.38 22.82 29.54
CA ARG A 482 25.03 21.54 29.89
C ARG A 482 24.11 20.37 29.54
N VAL A 483 24.70 19.31 28.97
CA VAL A 483 23.96 18.11 28.60
C VAL A 483 23.97 17.13 29.76
N THR A 484 22.79 16.68 30.17
CA THR A 484 22.58 15.63 31.16
C THR A 484 21.99 14.39 30.53
N TRP A 485 22.15 13.26 31.20
CA TRP A 485 21.61 11.98 30.78
C TRP A 485 20.98 11.24 31.96
N ALA A 486 20.03 10.37 31.68
CA ALA A 486 19.43 9.45 32.65
C ALA A 486 19.12 8.10 31.97
N GLU A 487 19.16 7.01 32.74
CA GLU A 487 18.69 5.71 32.29
C GLU A 487 17.20 5.79 31.98
N ALA A 488 16.81 5.25 30.84
CA ALA A 488 15.45 5.27 30.37
C ALA A 488 15.09 3.94 29.70
N THR A 489 13.82 3.77 29.41
CA THR A 489 13.36 2.72 28.53
C THR A 489 12.33 3.28 27.58
N ARG A 490 12.46 2.92 26.31
CA ARG A 490 11.43 3.19 25.32
C ARG A 490 10.32 2.17 25.52
N VAL A 491 9.11 2.67 25.63
CA VAL A 491 7.90 1.88 25.81
C VAL A 491 7.07 2.01 24.55
N ALA A 492 6.68 0.87 23.97
CA ALA A 492 5.82 0.84 22.80
C ALA A 492 4.78 -0.27 22.95
N LEU A 493 3.60 -0.05 22.38
CA LEU A 493 2.58 -1.07 22.25
C LEU A 493 2.65 -1.62 20.82
N ASP A 494 2.97 -2.90 20.67
CA ASP A 494 3.11 -3.57 19.37
C ASP A 494 2.07 -4.67 19.23
N PHE A 495 1.55 -4.89 18.01
CA PHE A 495 0.54 -5.91 17.75
C PHE A 495 1.10 -6.95 16.79
N LYS A 496 1.17 -8.20 17.24
CA LYS A 496 1.66 -9.33 16.43
C LYS A 496 0.72 -10.52 16.56
N ASN A 497 0.24 -11.02 15.43
CA ASN A 497 -0.70 -12.14 15.33
C ASN A 497 -1.97 -11.93 16.20
N GLY A 498 -2.52 -10.71 16.22
CA GLY A 498 -3.69 -10.36 17.02
C GLY A 498 -3.42 -10.22 18.53
N VAL A 499 -2.19 -10.45 19.00
CA VAL A 499 -1.80 -10.28 20.39
C VAL A 499 -1.08 -8.95 20.57
N ALA A 500 -1.44 -8.23 21.63
CA ALA A 500 -0.78 -6.99 22.02
C ALA A 500 0.44 -7.27 22.91
N TRP A 501 1.52 -6.55 22.66
CA TRP A 501 2.81 -6.72 23.33
C TRP A 501 3.31 -5.36 23.81
N LEU A 502 3.66 -5.29 25.09
CA LEU A 502 4.39 -4.19 25.68
C LEU A 502 5.88 -4.39 25.42
N VAL A 503 6.45 -3.61 24.51
CA VAL A 503 7.88 -3.64 24.20
C VAL A 503 8.61 -2.67 25.13
N ILE A 504 9.61 -3.19 25.85
CA ILE A 504 10.50 -2.43 26.72
C ILE A 504 11.88 -2.45 26.09
N ASP A 505 12.38 -1.29 25.66
CA ASP A 505 13.68 -1.17 25.01
C ASP A 505 14.59 -0.24 25.81
N PRO A 506 15.45 -0.80 26.69
CA PRO A 506 16.34 -0.02 27.56
C PRO A 506 17.25 0.94 26.77
N ASP A 507 17.10 2.22 27.05
CA ASP A 507 17.76 3.32 26.34
C ASP A 507 18.36 4.33 27.35
N ILE A 508 18.91 5.43 26.85
CA ILE A 508 19.47 6.55 27.61
C ILE A 508 18.75 7.80 27.14
N TRP A 509 18.12 8.50 28.08
CA TRP A 509 17.51 9.80 27.82
C TRP A 509 18.57 10.90 27.89
N ILE A 510 18.57 11.80 26.90
CA ILE A 510 19.48 12.95 26.83
C ILE A 510 18.67 14.23 26.98
N TRP A 511 19.12 15.12 27.87
CA TRP A 511 18.51 16.43 28.10
C TRP A 511 19.55 17.55 27.94
N PRO A 512 19.22 18.66 27.24
CA PRO A 512 17.99 18.89 26.51
C PRO A 512 17.91 18.00 25.24
N PRO A 513 16.71 17.70 24.71
CA PRO A 513 16.55 16.73 23.62
C PRO A 513 17.31 17.09 22.33
N ARG A 514 17.56 18.39 22.08
CA ARG A 514 18.37 18.89 20.97
C ARG A 514 19.82 18.40 21.00
N ALA A 515 20.32 18.01 22.17
CA ALA A 515 21.68 17.51 22.35
C ALA A 515 21.82 16.01 22.05
N ARG A 516 20.73 15.28 21.74
CA ARG A 516 20.79 13.83 21.55
C ARG A 516 21.69 13.41 20.38
N SER A 517 21.72 14.18 19.28
CA SER A 517 22.58 13.90 18.13
C SER A 517 24.06 14.05 18.45
N VAL A 518 24.44 15.13 19.13
CA VAL A 518 25.84 15.39 19.54
C VAL A 518 26.31 14.46 20.67
N ALA A 519 25.38 13.91 21.46
CA ALA A 519 25.67 12.91 22.50
C ALA A 519 25.70 11.45 21.99
N ALA A 520 25.63 11.22 20.67
CA ALA A 520 25.56 9.88 20.10
C ALA A 520 26.76 8.99 20.48
N ALA A 521 27.98 9.53 20.43
CA ALA A 521 29.19 8.80 20.83
C ALA A 521 29.11 8.31 22.29
N PHE A 522 28.70 9.20 23.20
CA PHE A 522 28.51 8.88 24.62
C PHE A 522 27.46 7.77 24.82
N MET A 523 26.32 7.85 24.12
CA MET A 523 25.28 6.81 24.20
C MET A 523 25.79 5.46 23.68
N ASN A 524 26.53 5.45 22.57
CA ASN A 524 27.11 4.23 22.01
C ASN A 524 28.11 3.59 22.98
N ASP A 525 29.01 4.38 23.57
CA ASP A 525 29.97 3.88 24.55
C ASP A 525 29.29 3.29 25.79
N ARG A 526 28.23 3.92 26.27
CA ARG A 526 27.46 3.45 27.44
C ARG A 526 26.60 2.22 27.15
N ARG A 527 26.24 1.98 25.89
CA ARG A 527 25.55 0.75 25.46
C ARG A 527 26.49 -0.36 25.02
N ARG A 528 27.78 -0.06 24.81
CA ARG A 528 28.79 -0.98 24.26
C ARG A 528 28.92 -2.28 25.05
N ASP A 529 28.74 -2.23 26.37
CA ASP A 529 28.85 -3.38 27.26
C ASP A 529 27.50 -4.06 27.59
N ARG A 530 26.39 -3.59 26.99
CA ARG A 530 25.05 -4.19 27.12
C ARG A 530 24.93 -5.44 26.23
N LEU A 531 25.80 -6.41 26.45
CA LEU A 531 25.73 -7.74 25.85
C LEU A 531 24.54 -8.54 26.44
N ASN A 532 24.21 -9.70 25.86
CA ASN A 532 23.01 -10.48 26.19
C ASN A 532 22.74 -10.65 27.70
N GLN A 533 23.77 -10.93 28.52
CA GLN A 533 23.59 -11.10 29.97
C GLN A 533 23.14 -9.81 30.65
N LYS A 534 23.93 -8.73 30.52
CA LYS A 534 23.60 -7.42 31.09
C LYS A 534 22.31 -6.84 30.52
N TYR A 535 22.02 -7.09 29.25
CA TYR A 535 20.78 -6.66 28.61
C TYR A 535 19.55 -7.39 29.19
N ASN A 536 19.66 -8.69 29.47
CA ASN A 536 18.59 -9.44 30.15
C ASN A 536 18.36 -8.93 31.57
N GLU A 537 19.42 -8.64 32.32
CA GLU A 537 19.34 -8.04 33.65
C GLU A 537 18.68 -6.64 33.62
N LEU A 538 18.97 -5.84 32.58
CA LEU A 538 18.30 -4.55 32.37
C LEU A 538 16.81 -4.71 32.06
N ILE A 539 16.43 -5.70 31.25
CA ILE A 539 15.02 -6.00 30.98
C ILE A 539 14.32 -6.42 32.27
N ASP A 540 14.94 -7.27 33.10
CA ASP A 540 14.37 -7.67 34.40
C ASP A 540 14.18 -6.47 35.32
N ALA A 541 15.22 -5.65 35.52
CA ALA A 541 15.15 -4.46 36.36
C ALA A 541 14.06 -3.48 35.89
N TRP A 542 13.93 -3.24 34.58
CA TRP A 542 12.87 -2.39 34.05
C TRP A 542 11.49 -3.04 34.17
N ALA A 543 11.35 -4.35 33.93
CA ALA A 543 10.07 -5.03 34.07
C ALA A 543 9.59 -5.05 35.53
N HIS A 544 10.48 -5.35 36.49
CA HIS A 544 10.17 -5.32 37.92
C HIS A 544 9.76 -3.92 38.36
N LEU A 545 10.49 -2.89 37.92
CA LEU A 545 10.18 -1.50 38.22
C LEU A 545 8.83 -1.08 37.61
N LEU A 546 8.59 -1.38 36.32
CA LEU A 546 7.37 -0.99 35.61
C LEU A 546 6.13 -1.77 36.07
N LEU A 547 6.26 -3.01 36.51
CA LEU A 547 5.14 -3.83 37.00
C LEU A 547 4.99 -3.80 38.52
N GLY A 548 6.00 -3.35 39.27
CA GLY A 548 5.99 -3.31 40.74
C GLY A 548 6.05 -4.69 41.39
N THR A 549 6.50 -5.73 40.69
CA THR A 549 6.60 -7.09 41.21
C THR A 549 7.78 -7.84 40.60
N THR A 550 8.38 -8.73 41.38
CA THR A 550 9.42 -9.67 40.96
C THR A 550 8.86 -11.08 40.71
N SER A 551 7.55 -11.28 40.92
CA SER A 551 6.89 -12.56 40.70
C SER A 551 6.88 -12.92 39.22
N ARG A 552 7.44 -14.08 38.89
CA ARG A 552 7.48 -14.58 37.51
C ARG A 552 6.15 -15.19 37.11
N ASP A 553 5.77 -14.95 35.86
CA ASP A 553 4.59 -15.53 35.20
C ASP A 553 3.25 -15.22 35.91
N THR A 554 3.12 -14.00 36.42
CA THR A 554 1.89 -13.52 37.05
C THR A 554 1.24 -12.43 36.22
N GLU A 555 -0.08 -12.27 36.37
CA GLU A 555 -0.83 -11.18 35.75
C GLU A 555 -0.90 -9.99 36.69
N VAL A 556 -0.52 -8.82 36.18
CA VAL A 556 -0.53 -7.55 36.91
C VAL A 556 -1.46 -6.59 36.18
N THR A 557 -2.35 -5.95 36.93
CA THR A 557 -3.24 -4.91 36.40
C THR A 557 -2.69 -3.54 36.78
N VAL A 558 -2.44 -2.69 35.79
CA VAL A 558 -2.02 -1.30 35.98
C VAL A 558 -3.09 -0.36 35.43
N SER A 559 -3.33 0.78 36.09
CA SER A 559 -4.34 1.76 35.68
C SER A 559 -3.76 3.16 35.71
N ALA A 560 -4.18 4.02 34.78
CA ALA A 560 -3.62 5.37 34.66
C ALA A 560 -4.06 6.32 35.80
N PHE A 561 -5.25 6.12 36.36
CA PHE A 561 -5.79 6.92 37.47
C PHE A 561 -6.15 6.06 38.68
N GLU A 562 -6.28 6.70 39.85
CA GLU A 562 -6.80 6.05 41.06
C GLU A 562 -8.26 5.60 40.87
N GLY A 563 -8.64 4.49 41.52
CA GLY A 563 -9.96 3.89 41.43
C GLY A 563 -10.06 2.71 40.44
N PRO A 564 -11.26 2.11 40.30
CA PRO A 564 -11.48 0.98 39.40
C PRO A 564 -11.32 1.37 37.93
N GLY A 565 -11.00 0.37 37.10
CA GLY A 565 -10.99 0.53 35.64
C GLY A 565 -12.39 0.82 35.10
N GLY A 566 -12.47 1.58 34.01
CA GLY A 566 -13.73 1.91 33.36
C GLY A 566 -13.57 2.91 32.21
N PRO A 567 -14.67 3.46 31.66
CA PRO A 567 -14.62 4.36 30.51
C PRO A 567 -13.77 5.62 30.71
N ALA A 568 -13.60 6.07 31.96
CA ALA A 568 -12.77 7.21 32.31
C ALA A 568 -11.34 6.83 32.75
N ASN A 569 -11.11 5.57 33.15
CA ASN A 569 -9.85 5.09 33.71
C ASN A 569 -9.36 3.82 32.98
N PRO A 570 -8.38 3.94 32.08
CA PRO A 570 -7.87 2.80 31.34
C PRO A 570 -7.08 1.87 32.25
N SER A 571 -7.45 0.59 32.25
CA SER A 571 -6.74 -0.50 32.90
C SER A 571 -6.11 -1.42 31.88
N PHE A 572 -4.87 -1.84 32.13
CA PHE A 572 -4.11 -2.77 31.30
C PHE A 572 -3.71 -3.97 32.14
N ARG A 573 -3.94 -5.18 31.62
CA ARG A 573 -3.50 -6.42 32.27
C ARG A 573 -2.31 -6.99 31.52
N LEU A 574 -1.19 -7.14 32.22
CA LEU A 574 0.11 -7.51 31.66
C LEU A 574 0.60 -8.79 32.34
N ARG A 575 1.26 -9.69 31.60
CA ARG A 575 1.99 -10.81 32.22
C ARG A 575 3.43 -10.39 32.49
N THR A 576 3.99 -10.81 33.61
CA THR A 576 5.37 -10.45 34.01
C THR A 576 6.45 -11.18 33.22
N ARG A 577 6.10 -12.25 32.49
CA ARG A 577 7.04 -13.05 31.70
C ARG A 577 7.21 -12.50 30.28
N THR A 578 8.45 -12.20 29.90
CA THR A 578 8.78 -11.75 28.54
C THR A 578 8.71 -12.87 27.51
N ALA A 579 8.55 -12.54 26.23
CA ALA A 579 8.60 -13.49 25.13
C ALA A 579 9.99 -14.13 24.95
N TYR A 580 10.01 -15.35 24.39
CA TYR A 580 11.22 -16.11 24.05
C TYR A 580 11.08 -16.75 22.66
N SER A 581 12.17 -16.93 21.93
CA SER A 581 12.21 -17.46 20.55
C SER A 581 11.89 -18.96 20.40
N GLY A 582 11.17 -19.57 21.36
CA GLY A 582 10.86 -21.01 21.29
C GLY A 582 10.54 -21.70 22.62
N MET A 583 9.81 -21.08 23.55
CA MET A 583 9.45 -21.73 24.81
C MET A 583 7.93 -21.91 24.99
N ARG A 584 7.55 -23.08 25.54
CA ARG A 584 6.20 -23.48 25.94
C ARG A 584 5.58 -22.51 26.95
N ASP A 585 4.28 -22.24 26.78
CA ASP A 585 3.34 -22.11 27.89
C ASP A 585 3.34 -23.46 28.64
N SER A 586 3.92 -23.48 29.83
CA SER A 586 3.82 -24.58 30.78
C SER A 586 3.86 -24.03 32.18
#